data_AF-A0A318RT58-F1
#
_entry.id   AF-A0A318RT58-F1
#
_cell.length_a   1.000
_cell.length_b   1.000
_cell.length_c   1.000
_cell.angle_alpha   90.00
_cell.angle_beta   90.00
_cell.angle_gamma   90.00
#
_symmetry.space_group_name_H-M   'P 1'
#
loop_
_entity.id
_entity.type
_entity.pdbx_description
1 polymer ?
#
loop_
_entity_poly.entity_id
_entity_poly.type
_entity_poly.pdbx_seq_one_letter_code
_entity_poly.pdbx_strand_id
1 'polypeptide(L)' 'MAADDETKRKFREALERKKQKGQPTSDHKDATSKAAGQHGPESGQQNFRRKTG' A
#
# COMPACT_ATOMS: atom_id res chain seq x y z
N MET A 1 9.52 -33.45 -19.93
CA MET A 1 8.82 -34.00 -18.75
C MET A 1 9.36 -33.46 -17.42
N ALA A 2 10.65 -33.09 -17.30
CA ALA A 2 11.22 -32.57 -16.04
C ALA A 2 10.80 -31.12 -15.65
N ALA A 3 10.54 -30.25 -16.62
CA ALA A 3 10.15 -28.86 -16.35
C ALA A 3 8.79 -28.73 -15.65
N ASP A 4 7.86 -29.65 -15.95
CA ASP A 4 6.51 -29.66 -15.36
C ASP A 4 6.53 -30.14 -13.89
N ASP A 5 7.47 -31.02 -13.55
CA ASP A 5 7.66 -31.47 -12.17
C ASP A 5 8.31 -30.38 -11.32
N GLU A 6 9.23 -29.61 -11.90
CA GLU A 6 9.86 -28.47 -11.24
C GLU A 6 8.85 -27.33 -10.97
N THR A 7 7.97 -27.02 -11.92
CA THR A 7 6.92 -26.01 -11.72
C THR A 7 5.92 -26.43 -10.65
N LYS A 8 5.47 -27.69 -10.65
CA LYS A 8 4.59 -28.23 -9.60
C LYS A 8 5.25 -28.19 -8.23
N ARG A 9 6.55 -28.47 -8.14
CA ARG A 9 7.30 -28.38 -6.88
C ARG A 9 7.35 -26.95 -6.35
N LYS A 10 7.72 -25.99 -7.20
CA LYS A 10 7.79 -24.56 -6.83
C LYS A 10 6.41 -24.01 -6.45
N PHE A 11 5.36 -24.43 -7.14
CA PHE A 11 3.99 -24.02 -6.85
C PHE A 11 3.52 -24.51 -5.46
N ARG A 12 3.79 -25.77 -5.13
CA ARG A 12 3.49 -26.32 -3.79
C ARG A 12 4.25 -25.59 -2.70
N GLU A 13 5.54 -25.34 -2.91
CA GLU A 13 6.37 -24.59 -1.94
C GLU A 13 5.83 -23.17 -1.71
N ALA A 14 5.45 -22.47 -2.78
CA ALA A 14 4.88 -21.13 -2.70
C ALA A 14 3.53 -21.11 -1.95
N LEU A 15 2.68 -22.12 -2.16
CA LEU A 15 1.42 -22.25 -1.43
C LEU A 15 1.63 -22.49 0.06
N GLU A 16 2.55 -23.37 0.43
CA GLU A 16 2.85 -23.63 1.84
C GLU A 16 3.47 -22.40 2.51
N ARG A 17 4.38 -21.69 1.84
CA ARG A 17 4.92 -20.41 2.33
C ARG A 17 3.81 -19.34 2.51
N LYS A 18 2.81 -19.29 1.63
CA LYS A 18 1.68 -18.36 1.74
C LYS A 18 0.74 -18.74 2.89
N LYS A 19 0.47 -20.02 3.11
CA LYS A 19 -0.34 -20.51 4.23
C LYS A 19 0.35 -20.24 5.57
N GLN A 20 1.66 -20.50 5.65
CA GLN A 20 2.46 -20.21 6.85
C GLN A 20 2.57 -18.71 7.15
N LYS A 21 2.55 -17.86 6.12
CA LYS A 21 2.49 -16.39 6.24
C LYS A 21 1.06 -15.85 6.31
N GLY A 22 0.06 -16.72 6.34
CA GLY A 22 -1.36 -16.36 6.38
C GLY A 22 -1.85 -16.14 7.80
N GLN A 23 -2.06 -14.86 8.12
CA GLN A 23 -2.56 -14.21 9.35
C GLN A 23 -1.51 -13.94 10.44
N PRO A 24 -1.38 -12.65 10.84
CA PRO A 24 -2.51 -11.81 11.23
C PRO A 24 -2.79 -10.65 10.25
N THR A 25 -3.93 -10.70 9.57
CA THR A 25 -4.61 -9.49 9.05
C THR A 25 -5.37 -8.75 10.15
N SER A 26 -4.90 -8.89 11.40
CA SER A 26 -5.45 -8.26 12.60
C SER A 26 -4.83 -6.88 12.83
N ASP A 27 -3.63 -6.62 12.28
CA ASP A 27 -2.86 -5.40 12.53
C ASP A 27 -3.49 -4.13 11.91
N HIS A 28 -4.55 -4.29 11.10
CA HIS A 28 -5.27 -3.18 10.47
C HIS A 28 -6.56 -2.82 11.21
N LYS A 29 -6.97 -3.57 12.26
CA LYS A 29 -8.22 -3.29 12.99
C LYS A 29 -8.10 -2.08 13.92
N ASP A 30 -6.91 -1.79 14.44
CA ASP A 30 -6.63 -0.62 15.28
C ASP A 30 -5.97 0.54 14.52
N ALA A 31 -5.62 0.34 13.25
CA ALA A 31 -5.14 1.41 12.39
C ALA A 31 -6.36 2.19 11.87
N THR A 32 -6.85 3.13 12.69
CA THR A 32 -7.64 4.26 12.19
C THR A 32 -6.96 4.79 10.93
N SER A 33 -7.71 4.86 9.84
CA SER A 33 -7.19 5.22 8.52
C SER A 33 -6.34 6.49 8.61
N LYS A 34 -5.09 6.41 8.15
CA LYS A 34 -4.10 7.51 8.16
C LYS A 34 -4.47 8.72 7.27
N ALA A 35 -5.75 8.87 6.95
CA ALA A 35 -6.30 9.94 6.14
C ALA A 35 -7.02 11.02 6.97
N ALA A 36 -6.74 11.11 8.28
CA ALA A 36 -7.15 12.28 9.07
C ALA A 36 -6.17 13.44 8.81
N GLY A 37 -6.49 14.29 7.83
CA GLY A 37 -5.91 15.64 7.74
C GLY A 37 -4.58 15.80 7.01
N GLN A 38 -4.38 15.15 5.85
CA GLN A 38 -3.20 15.45 5.01
C GLN A 38 -3.15 16.92 4.54
N HIS A 39 -4.29 17.61 4.48
CA HIS A 39 -4.34 19.05 4.23
C HIS A 39 -5.29 19.71 5.25
N GLY A 40 -4.80 20.75 5.93
CA GLY A 40 -5.66 21.68 6.67
C GLY A 40 -6.43 22.59 5.71
N PRO A 41 -7.38 23.41 6.20
CA PRO A 41 -8.09 24.35 5.35
C PRO A 41 -7.07 25.24 4.62
N GLU A 42 -7.14 25.24 3.30
CA GLU A 42 -6.27 26.04 2.44
C GLU A 42 -6.42 27.51 2.85
N SER A 43 -5.37 28.08 3.44
CA SER A 43 -5.37 29.47 3.89
C SER A 43 -4.32 30.25 3.11
N GLY A 44 -4.77 30.99 2.10
CA GLY A 44 -3.94 31.98 1.42
C GLY A 44 -4.43 32.35 0.03
N GLN A 45 -5.12 33.49 -0.11
CA GLN A 45 -5.30 34.14 -1.41
C GLN A 45 -3.98 34.81 -1.81
N GLN A 46 -3.29 34.26 -2.81
CA GLN A 46 -2.03 34.83 -3.29
C GLN A 46 -2.32 36.03 -4.19
N ASN A 47 -2.12 37.24 -3.67
CA ASN A 47 -2.30 38.48 -4.42
C ASN A 47 -1.03 38.79 -5.21
N PHE A 48 -1.06 38.52 -6.52
CA PHE A 48 0.03 38.88 -7.43
C PHE A 48 0.07 40.40 -7.62
N ARG A 49 1.14 41.05 -7.14
CA ARG A 49 1.39 42.45 -7.47
C ARG A 49 1.79 42.56 -8.94
N ARG A 50 0.85 42.98 -9.81
CA ARG A 50 1.20 43.38 -11.18
C ARG A 50 2.09 44.61 -11.10
N LYS A 51 3.26 44.59 -11.76
CA LYS A 51 4.07 45.80 -11.93
C LYS A 51 3.26 46.82 -12.73
N THR A 52 2.95 47.94 -12.10
CA THR A 52 2.57 49.20 -12.75
C THR A 52 3.85 49.96 -13.10
N GLY A 53 3.98 50.44 -14.33
CA GLY A 53 5.11 51.22 -14.82
C GLY A 53 5.51 50.78 -16.22
#